data_AF-A0A2A4FKC5-F1
#
_entry.id   AF-A0A2A4FKC5-F1
#
_cell.length_a   1.000
_cell.length_b   1.000
_cell.length_c   1.000
_cell.angle_alpha   90.00
_cell.angle_beta   90.00
_cell.angle_gamma   90.00
#
_symmetry.space_group_name_H-M   'P 1'
#
loop_
_entity.id
_entity.type
_entity.pdbx_description
1 polymer ?
#
loop_
_entity_poly.entity_id
_entity_poly.type
_entity_poly.pdbx_seq_one_letter_code
_entity_poly.pdbx_strand_id
1 'polypeptide(L)' 'MKTRSVPLVVLAITCATLLSACVVEPARPPQPAPVVEVMPPPPAPGYHWAKGHYRWAGNHWAWVPGHWAAVY' A
#
# COMPACT_ATOMS: atom_id res chain seq x y z
N MET A 1 4.22 49.36 27.67
CA MET A 1 4.48 48.69 26.38
C MET A 1 4.58 47.18 26.64
N LYS A 2 3.47 46.43 26.61
CA LYS A 2 3.46 44.99 26.90
C LYS A 2 3.23 44.27 25.57
N THR A 3 4.27 43.64 25.07
CA THR A 3 4.41 43.12 23.71
C THR A 3 3.38 42.03 23.41
N ARG A 4 2.73 42.13 22.25
CA ARG A 4 1.72 41.20 21.71
C ARG A 4 2.35 39.88 21.20
N SER A 5 3.35 39.35 21.91
CA SER A 5 4.22 38.26 21.43
C SER A 5 3.55 36.89 21.48
N VAL A 6 2.63 36.69 22.43
CA VAL A 6 1.98 35.38 22.69
C VAL A 6 1.12 34.88 21.51
N PRO A 7 0.18 35.65 20.95
CA PRO A 7 -0.62 35.20 19.80
C PRO A 7 0.22 34.89 18.55
N LEU A 8 1.37 35.56 18.38
CA LEU A 8 2.26 35.39 17.23
C LEU A 8 3.01 34.05 17.29
N VAL A 9 3.45 33.65 18.49
CA VAL A 9 4.08 32.35 18.72
C VAL A 9 3.09 31.20 18.53
N VAL A 10 1.87 31.35 19.06
CA VAL A 10 0.82 30.32 18.90
C VAL A 10 0.46 30.13 17.42
N LEU A 11 0.29 31.23 16.67
CA LEU A 11 -0.02 31.16 15.25
C LEU A 11 1.09 30.48 14.44
N ALA A 12 2.36 30.79 14.75
CA ALA A 12 3.50 30.19 14.07
C ALA A 12 3.59 28.67 14.30
N ILE A 13 3.36 28.21 15.53
CA ILE A 13 3.39 26.78 15.87
C ILE A 13 2.27 26.03 15.16
N THR A 14 1.04 26.56 15.18
CA THR A 14 -0.11 25.94 14.50
C THR A 14 0.15 25.82 12.99
N CYS A 15 0.70 26.87 12.38
CA CYS A 15 1.02 26.87 10.95
C CYS A 15 2.08 25.78 10.63
N ALA A 16 3.13 25.67 11.45
CA ALA A 16 4.17 24.66 11.27
C ALA A 16 3.64 23.23 11.39
N THR A 17 2.68 22.98 12.30
CA THR A 17 2.05 21.65 12.42
C THR A 17 1.18 21.28 11.23
N LEU A 18 0.45 22.25 10.67
CA LEU A 18 -0.40 22.03 9.49
C LEU A 18 0.41 21.77 8.21
N LEU A 19 1.63 22.29 8.15
CA LEU A 19 2.56 22.10 7.04
C LEU A 19 3.41 20.82 7.19
N SER A 20 3.28 20.10 8.30
CA SER A 20 4.07 18.90 8.57
C SER A 20 3.38 17.66 8.00
N ALA A 21 3.91 17.22 6.84
CA ALA A 21 4.12 15.83 6.43
C ALA A 21 3.58 15.52 5.02
N CYS A 22 4.44 15.72 4.02
CA CYS A 22 4.42 14.91 2.80
C CYS A 22 5.49 13.82 2.96
N VAL A 23 5.17 12.73 3.66
CA VAL A 23 6.02 11.53 3.62
C VAL A 23 5.77 10.87 2.27
N VAL A 24 6.68 11.08 1.33
CA VAL A 24 6.68 10.37 0.06
C VAL A 24 7.38 9.04 0.29
N GLU A 25 6.63 7.94 0.22
CA GLU A 25 7.21 6.60 0.28
C GLU A 25 8.26 6.46 -0.85
N PRO A 26 9.48 5.96 -0.58
CA PRO A 26 10.46 5.70 -1.63
C PRO A 26 9.85 4.84 -2.74
N ALA A 27 10.16 5.17 -4.00
CA ALA A 27 9.66 4.43 -5.14
C ALA A 27 9.99 2.94 -4.99
N ARG A 28 8.96 2.08 -5.04
CA ARG A 28 9.12 0.64 -4.92
C ARG A 28 9.99 0.12 -6.07
N PRO A 29 10.92 -0.83 -5.82
CA PRO A 29 11.67 -1.48 -6.89
C PRO A 29 10.72 -2.17 -7.88
N PRO A 30 11.13 -2.37 -9.14
CA PRO A 30 10.31 -3.05 -10.13
C PRO A 30 9.92 -4.46 -9.64
N GLN A 31 8.70 -4.87 -9.98
CA GLN A 31 8.22 -6.22 -9.65
C GLN A 31 9.08 -7.28 -10.37
N PRO A 32 9.40 -8.41 -9.71
CA PRO A 32 10.09 -9.52 -10.36
C PRO A 32 9.24 -10.12 -11.49
N ALA A 33 9.85 -10.95 -12.33
CA ALA A 33 9.13 -11.69 -13.35
C ALA A 33 7.98 -12.50 -12.70
N PRO A 34 6.76 -12.50 -13.27
CA PRO A 34 5.65 -13.26 -12.74
C PRO A 34 6.01 -14.74 -12.58
N VAL A 35 5.73 -15.30 -11.40
CA VAL A 35 5.87 -16.75 -11.21
C VAL A 35 4.84 -17.44 -12.09
N VAL A 36 5.30 -18.36 -12.94
CA VAL A 36 4.42 -19.17 -13.76
C VAL A 36 3.83 -20.26 -12.88
N GLU A 37 2.57 -20.09 -12.51
CA GLU A 37 1.82 -21.11 -11.78
C GLU A 37 1.14 -22.08 -12.74
N VAL A 38 1.36 -23.38 -12.53
CA VAL A 38 0.59 -24.42 -13.20
C VAL A 38 -0.80 -24.44 -12.56
N MET A 39 -1.82 -24.12 -13.35
CA MET A 39 -3.22 -24.18 -12.91
C MET A 39 -3.62 -25.64 -12.67
N PRO A 40 -3.91 -26.06 -11.42
CA PRO A 40 -4.45 -27.39 -11.16
C PRO A 40 -5.87 -27.52 -11.75
N PRO A 41 -6.44 -28.72 -11.91
CA PRO A 41 -7.81 -28.86 -12.36
C PRO A 41 -8.82 -28.17 -11.41
N PRO A 42 -9.94 -27.64 -11.94
CA PRO A 42 -10.97 -27.00 -11.12
C PRO A 42 -11.62 -28.01 -10.16
N PRO A 43 -11.94 -27.60 -8.92
CA PRO A 43 -12.56 -28.49 -7.94
C PRO A 43 -14.00 -28.87 -8.31
N ALA A 44 -14.76 -27.96 -8.92
CA ALA A 44 -16.12 -28.19 -9.40
C ALA A 44 -16.51 -27.16 -10.49
N PRO A 45 -17.62 -27.37 -11.22
CA PRO A 45 -18.20 -26.33 -12.07
C PRO A 45 -18.52 -25.05 -11.28
N GLY A 46 -18.39 -23.88 -11.92
CA GLY A 46 -18.65 -22.60 -11.26
C GLY A 46 -17.46 -22.03 -10.46
N TYR A 47 -16.26 -22.60 -10.57
CA TYR A 47 -15.03 -22.01 -10.03
C TYR A 47 -14.26 -21.27 -11.11
N HIS A 48 -13.70 -20.10 -10.77
CA HIS A 48 -12.77 -19.37 -11.61
C HIS A 48 -11.38 -19.35 -10.98
N TRP A 49 -10.35 -19.45 -11.82
CA TRP A 49 -8.98 -19.38 -11.35
C TRP A 49 -8.58 -17.93 -11.12
N ALA A 50 -8.36 -17.56 -9.86
CA ALA A 50 -7.73 -16.30 -9.50
C ALA A 50 -6.22 -16.45 -9.62
N LYS A 51 -5.60 -15.82 -10.63
CA LYS A 51 -4.15 -15.87 -10.84
C LYS A 51 -3.40 -15.30 -9.63
N GLY A 52 -2.28 -15.92 -9.27
CA GLY A 52 -1.36 -15.38 -8.28
C GLY A 52 -0.82 -14.00 -8.68
N HIS A 53 -0.43 -13.22 -7.68
CA HIS A 53 0.06 -11.86 -7.87
C HIS A 53 1.09 -11.48 -6.81
N TYR A 54 1.91 -10.48 -7.13
CA TYR A 54 2.81 -9.90 -6.14
C TYR A 54 2.09 -8.91 -5.24
N ARG A 55 2.29 -9.05 -3.93
CA ARG A 55 1.87 -8.09 -2.92
C ARG A 55 3.11 -7.43 -2.31
N TRP A 56 3.08 -6.11 -2.15
CA TRP A 56 4.11 -5.41 -1.41
C TRP A 56 3.89 -5.60 0.09
N ALA A 57 4.85 -6.24 0.77
CA ALA A 57 4.79 -6.50 2.20
C ALA A 57 6.19 -6.32 2.79
N GLY A 58 6.31 -5.61 3.93
CA GLY A 58 7.58 -5.51 4.66
C GLY A 58 8.78 -5.12 3.79
N ASN A 59 8.61 -4.11 2.93
CA ASN A 59 9.65 -3.60 2.03
C ASN A 59 10.16 -4.58 0.95
N HIS A 60 9.38 -5.60 0.59
CA HIS A 60 9.71 -6.51 -0.51
C HIS A 60 8.45 -6.97 -1.27
N TRP A 61 8.66 -7.54 -2.46
CA TRP A 61 7.62 -8.20 -3.23
C TRP A 61 7.43 -9.63 -2.72
N ALA A 62 6.27 -9.91 -2.14
CA ALA A 62 5.87 -11.25 -1.71
C ALA A 62 4.91 -11.85 -2.75
N TRP A 63 5.20 -13.08 -3.22
CA TRP A 63 4.29 -13.80 -4.12
C TRP A 63 3.09 -14.32 -3.34
N VAL A 64 1.89 -14.03 -3.84
CA VAL A 64 0.63 -14.60 -3.34
C VAL A 64 0.16 -15.65 -4.36
N PRO A 65 0.13 -16.94 -3.99
CA PRO A 65 -0.29 -17.98 -4.91
C PRO A 65 -1.72 -17.82 -5.42
N GLY A 66 -1.95 -18.25 -6.65
CA GLY A 66 -3.29 -18.33 -7.22
C GLY A 66 -4.17 -19.35 -6.50
N HIS A 67 -5.48 -19.17 -6.58
CA HIS A 67 -6.45 -20.07 -5.96
C HIS A 67 -7.74 -20.15 -6.77
N TRP A 68 -8.52 -21.20 -6.52
CA TRP A 68 -9.86 -21.36 -7.05
C TRP A 68 -10.85 -20.55 -6.22
N ALA A 69 -11.57 -19.64 -6.87
CA ALA A 69 -12.62 -18.84 -6.26
C ALA A 69 -14.00 -19.26 -6.79
N ALA A 70 -14.97 -19.45 -5.91
CA ALA A 70 -16.34 -19.79 -6.27
C ALA A 70 -17.03 -18.59 -6.93
N VAL A 71 -17.75 -18.84 -8.03
CA VAL A 71 -18.65 -17.90 -8.68
C VAL A 71 -20.06 -18.28 -8.21
N TYR A 72 -20.61 -17.53 -7.26
CA TYR A 72 -21.99 -17.67 -6.77
C TYR A 72 -22.89 -16.59 -7.34
#